data_AF-A0A2U0U1E1-F1
#
_entry.id   AF-A0A2U0U1E1-F1
#
_cell.length_a   1.000
_cell.length_b   1.000
_cell.length_c   1.000
_cell.angle_alpha   90.00
_cell.angle_beta   90.00
_cell.angle_gamma   90.00
#
_symmetry.space_group_name_H-M   'P 1'
#
loop_
_entity.id
_entity.type
_entity.pdbx_description
1 polymer ?
#
loop_
_entity_poly.entity_id
_entity_poly.type
_entity_poly.pdbx_seq_one_letter_code
_entity_poly.pdbx_strand_id
1 'polypeptide(L)'
;MRKIYMLTMSLFICMGALAGNNGTIGDNLKWAFADGTLTISGTGEMEHADGNSGYAWGTDNNTLDRSLIKKVVVEEGVTSLGEYIFWDCQSLTEVNLPNSLTTLRKECFKRCTALKSIILPDNISMIDESAFEECNALETVTFPKSLKEVSTKAFYNCNLKKVDLSQTQVETIGMGAFAHNAQCEEVYLPKTLKTFEGEDEGAFSACGVKKAVCNAVEPPKTISGVYDFITGEKKTDPVEWVDIFTGFDENFVLEVPAGSEDKYRSANGWKNAANNIATGIRGVKASLAKVGVYDITGKRYMNHADAQTVNTLQRGVYIINGKKVLVK
;
A
#
# COMPACT_ATOMS: atom_id res chain seq x y z
N MET A 1 46.28 1.03 38.71
CA MET A 1 45.96 2.15 37.79
C MET A 1 45.38 1.58 36.50
N ARG A 2 44.13 1.96 36.21
CA ARG A 2 43.44 2.06 34.90
C ARG A 2 43.39 0.86 33.91
N LYS A 3 42.13 0.41 33.70
CA LYS A 3 41.50 -0.17 32.50
C LYS A 3 42.20 0.16 31.17
N ILE A 4 42.16 -0.76 30.20
CA ILE A 4 41.84 -0.51 28.77
C ILE A 4 41.41 -1.84 28.08
N TYR A 5 40.12 -1.87 27.70
CA TYR A 5 39.42 -2.49 26.55
C TYR A 5 39.69 -3.97 26.20
N MET A 6 38.73 -4.90 26.39
CA MET A 6 37.60 -5.17 25.49
C MET A 6 37.99 -5.10 24.00
N LEU A 7 38.59 -6.17 23.49
CA LEU A 7 38.64 -6.48 22.06
C LEU A 7 38.88 -7.97 21.88
N THR A 8 38.19 -8.52 20.88
CA THR A 8 38.23 -9.90 20.36
C THR A 8 37.30 -10.94 21.00
N MET A 9 36.02 -10.58 21.17
CA MET A 9 34.94 -11.58 21.04
C MET A 9 34.52 -11.75 19.56
N SER A 10 35.50 -11.73 18.65
CA SER A 10 35.34 -12.10 17.25
C SER A 10 35.79 -13.56 17.11
N LEU A 11 35.03 -14.45 17.74
CA LEU A 11 35.28 -15.88 17.68
C LEU A 11 34.88 -16.37 16.28
N PHE A 12 35.90 -16.65 15.47
CA PHE A 12 35.93 -17.63 14.38
C PHE A 12 34.57 -18.23 13.97
N ILE A 13 33.94 -17.63 12.98
CA ILE A 13 33.26 -18.39 11.92
C ILE A 13 34.17 -18.30 10.71
N CYS A 14 35.19 -19.16 10.69
CA CYS A 14 35.89 -19.50 9.46
C CYS A 14 35.58 -20.97 9.20
N MET A 15 34.41 -21.20 8.60
CA MET A 15 34.14 -22.39 7.79
C MET A 15 33.45 -21.90 6.53
N GLY A 16 34.23 -21.84 5.44
CA GLY A 16 33.74 -21.54 4.10
C GLY A 16 33.78 -20.07 3.71
N ALA A 17 34.98 -19.54 3.46
CA ALA A 17 35.09 -18.56 2.37
C ALA A 17 34.78 -19.30 1.06
N LEU A 18 33.49 -19.52 0.77
CA LEU A 18 33.05 -19.76 -0.60
C LEU A 18 33.11 -18.40 -1.29
N ALA A 19 33.99 -18.26 -2.27
CA ALA A 19 33.90 -17.18 -3.24
C ALA A 19 32.47 -17.16 -3.81
N GLY A 20 31.71 -16.07 -3.60
CA GLY A 20 30.36 -15.90 -4.14
C GLY A 20 29.25 -15.53 -3.16
N ASN A 21 29.52 -15.37 -1.86
CA ASN A 21 28.52 -14.99 -0.84
C ASN A 21 28.64 -13.53 -0.37
N ASN A 22 29.38 -12.67 -1.05
CA ASN A 22 29.41 -11.23 -0.80
C ASN A 22 29.92 -10.49 -2.06
N GLY A 23 29.72 -9.17 -2.09
CA GLY A 23 30.18 -8.31 -3.17
C GLY A 23 29.85 -6.84 -2.93
N THR A 24 30.13 -6.02 -3.95
CA THR A 24 29.80 -4.59 -3.99
C THR A 24 28.62 -4.35 -4.93
N ILE A 25 27.87 -3.27 -4.68
CA ILE A 25 26.83 -2.76 -5.60
C ILE A 25 27.17 -1.29 -5.83
N GLY A 26 27.72 -0.99 -7.01
CA GLY A 26 28.37 0.29 -7.25
C GLY A 26 29.54 0.55 -6.29
N ASP A 27 29.89 1.82 -6.13
CA ASP A 27 30.98 2.25 -5.24
C ASP A 27 30.54 2.35 -3.77
N ASN A 28 29.23 2.45 -3.54
CA ASN A 28 28.65 2.92 -2.28
C ASN A 28 28.14 1.80 -1.36
N LEU A 29 27.72 0.67 -1.94
CA LEU A 29 27.02 -0.38 -1.22
C LEU A 29 27.74 -1.72 -1.32
N LYS A 30 27.46 -2.59 -0.35
CA LYS A 30 27.98 -3.96 -0.27
C LYS A 30 26.85 -4.90 0.08
N TRP A 31 26.95 -6.13 -0.40
CA TRP A 31 26.05 -7.21 -0.01
C TRP A 31 26.83 -8.39 0.56
N ALA A 32 26.19 -9.12 1.46
CA ALA A 32 26.69 -10.38 2.01
C ALA A 32 25.52 -11.36 2.21
N PHE A 33 25.77 -12.64 2.01
CA PHE A 33 24.81 -13.71 2.15
C PHE A 33 25.33 -14.79 3.10
N ALA A 34 24.58 -15.04 4.17
CA ALA A 34 24.89 -16.10 5.12
C ALA A 34 23.60 -16.67 5.71
N ASP A 35 23.51 -17.99 5.80
CA ASP A 35 22.41 -18.71 6.46
C ASP A 35 21.00 -18.30 5.95
N GLY A 36 20.87 -18.06 4.65
CA GLY A 36 19.60 -17.62 4.04
C GLY A 36 19.28 -16.14 4.23
N THR A 37 20.17 -15.37 4.85
CA THR A 37 20.04 -13.92 5.04
C THR A 37 20.91 -13.17 4.06
N LEU A 38 20.30 -12.31 3.26
CA LEU A 38 20.97 -11.33 2.43
C LEU A 38 21.01 -9.99 3.16
N THR A 39 22.21 -9.48 3.42
CA THR A 39 22.44 -8.19 4.09
C THR A 39 23.02 -7.19 3.10
N ILE A 40 22.44 -5.99 3.05
CA ILE A 40 22.89 -4.86 2.23
C ILE A 40 23.33 -3.75 3.17
N SER A 41 24.57 -3.29 3.01
CA SER A 41 25.24 -2.32 3.87
C SER A 41 25.90 -1.22 3.04
N GLY A 42 26.26 -0.12 3.68
CA GLY A 42 26.85 1.05 3.03
C GLY A 42 25.95 2.27 3.11
N THR A 43 26.28 3.30 2.33
CA THR A 43 25.57 4.59 2.39
C THR A 43 25.31 5.14 1.01
N GLY A 44 24.10 5.62 0.77
CA GLY A 44 23.72 6.23 -0.50
C GLY A 44 22.81 5.34 -1.34
N GLU A 45 22.72 5.70 -2.61
CA GLU A 45 21.83 5.03 -3.56
C GLU A 45 22.41 3.71 -4.03
N MET A 46 21.54 2.74 -4.25
CA MET A 46 21.92 1.55 -5.01
C MET A 46 22.02 1.95 -6.48
N GLU A 47 23.25 1.97 -7.01
CA GLU A 47 23.50 2.19 -8.42
C GLU A 47 22.73 1.15 -9.26
N HIS A 48 22.21 1.57 -10.42
CA HIS A 48 21.43 0.71 -11.29
C HIS A 48 22.19 -0.58 -11.55
N ALA A 49 21.66 -1.71 -11.06
CA ALA A 49 22.12 -3.04 -11.46
C ALA A 49 21.63 -3.31 -12.90
N ASP A 50 22.18 -2.59 -13.88
CA ASP A 50 22.08 -2.74 -15.35
C ASP A 50 20.84 -3.47 -15.90
N GLY A 51 19.63 -3.14 -15.40
CA GLY A 51 18.37 -3.78 -15.80
C GLY A 51 18.36 -5.32 -15.78
N ASN A 52 19.37 -5.97 -15.20
CA ASN A 52 19.59 -7.40 -15.30
C ASN A 52 19.50 -8.02 -13.90
N SER A 53 18.29 -8.43 -13.55
CA SER A 53 17.99 -9.16 -12.31
C SER A 53 18.81 -10.45 -12.15
N GLY A 54 19.43 -10.96 -13.22
CA GLY A 54 20.29 -12.13 -13.18
C GLY A 54 21.55 -11.96 -12.31
N TYR A 55 22.10 -10.74 -12.21
CA TYR A 55 23.41 -10.50 -11.57
C TYR A 55 23.38 -9.70 -10.27
N ALA A 56 22.19 -9.32 -9.77
CA ALA A 56 22.08 -8.47 -8.58
C ALA A 56 22.90 -8.98 -7.37
N TRP A 57 22.99 -10.30 -7.22
CA TRP A 57 23.64 -10.98 -6.10
C TRP A 57 24.71 -11.96 -6.59
N GLY A 58 25.73 -11.50 -7.31
CA GLY A 58 26.73 -12.41 -7.85
C GLY A 58 27.80 -11.74 -8.71
N THR A 59 28.47 -12.55 -9.52
CA THR A 59 29.38 -12.13 -10.58
C THR A 59 28.97 -12.81 -11.89
N ASP A 60 29.56 -12.42 -13.02
CA ASP A 60 29.35 -13.05 -14.33
C ASP A 60 29.52 -14.58 -14.34
N ASN A 61 30.27 -15.12 -13.37
CA ASN A 61 30.60 -16.54 -13.27
C ASN A 61 29.87 -17.29 -12.15
N ASN A 62 29.11 -16.60 -11.28
CA ASN A 62 28.35 -17.23 -10.19
C ASN A 62 27.27 -16.29 -9.65
N THR A 63 26.00 -16.69 -9.73
CA THR A 63 24.86 -15.95 -9.20
C THR A 63 24.35 -16.64 -7.93
N LEU A 64 24.06 -15.86 -6.89
CA LEU A 64 23.38 -16.36 -5.70
C LEU A 64 21.99 -16.85 -6.10
N ASP A 65 21.69 -18.10 -5.78
CA ASP A 65 20.37 -18.68 -5.98
C ASP A 65 19.35 -17.94 -5.09
N ARG A 66 18.45 -17.20 -5.75
CA ARG A 66 17.40 -16.39 -5.12
C ARG A 66 16.43 -17.23 -4.29
N SER A 67 16.27 -18.51 -4.60
CA SER A 67 15.44 -19.45 -3.84
C SER A 67 16.01 -19.74 -2.45
N LEU A 68 17.29 -19.43 -2.19
CA LEU A 68 17.92 -19.58 -0.88
C LEU A 68 17.71 -18.36 0.03
N ILE A 69 17.29 -17.21 -0.52
CA ILE A 69 17.09 -15.97 0.24
C ILE A 69 15.78 -16.07 1.02
N LYS A 70 15.90 -16.20 2.34
CA LYS A 70 14.78 -16.29 3.30
C LYS A 70 14.54 -14.99 4.04
N LYS A 71 15.60 -14.18 4.19
CA LYS A 71 15.60 -12.91 4.91
C LYS A 71 16.41 -11.86 4.16
N VAL A 72 15.91 -10.65 4.14
CA VAL A 72 16.62 -9.46 3.66
C VAL A 72 16.80 -8.48 4.81
N VAL A 73 18.02 -7.96 4.96
CA VAL A 73 18.35 -6.89 5.90
C VAL A 73 19.02 -5.76 5.13
N VAL A 74 18.38 -4.61 5.08
CA VAL A 74 18.97 -3.40 4.52
C VAL A 74 19.34 -2.49 5.68
N GLU A 75 20.61 -2.15 5.79
CA GLU A 75 21.14 -1.36 6.91
C GLU A 75 20.89 0.15 6.73
N GLU A 76 20.91 0.88 7.85
CA GLU A 76 20.80 2.34 7.83
C GLU A 76 21.91 2.98 6.99
N GLY A 77 21.53 4.01 6.22
CA GLY A 77 22.42 4.70 5.28
C GLY A 77 22.09 4.40 3.83
N VAL A 78 21.50 3.26 3.52
CA VAL A 78 20.99 2.94 2.17
C VAL A 78 19.76 3.79 1.87
N THR A 79 19.79 4.60 0.81
CA THR A 79 18.73 5.58 0.50
C THR A 79 17.77 5.12 -0.59
N SER A 80 18.20 4.22 -1.47
CA SER A 80 17.37 3.62 -2.51
C SER A 80 17.76 2.16 -2.76
N LEU A 81 16.79 1.38 -3.23
CA LEU A 81 17.00 0.02 -3.74
C LEU A 81 16.84 0.04 -5.26
N GLY A 82 17.57 -0.83 -5.95
CA GLY A 82 17.50 -0.99 -7.40
C GLY A 82 16.20 -1.64 -7.86
N GLU A 83 15.89 -1.47 -9.14
CA GLU A 83 14.79 -2.19 -9.80
C GLU A 83 15.05 -3.71 -9.79
N TYR A 84 13.99 -4.51 -9.68
CA TYR A 84 14.03 -5.99 -9.70
C TYR A 84 14.94 -6.65 -8.65
N ILE A 85 15.43 -5.91 -7.65
CA ILE A 85 16.57 -6.37 -6.86
C ILE A 85 16.26 -7.65 -6.04
N PHE A 86 15.04 -7.78 -5.49
CA PHE A 86 14.53 -8.99 -4.84
C PHE A 86 13.45 -9.71 -5.67
N TRP A 87 13.42 -9.48 -6.99
CA TRP A 87 12.51 -10.20 -7.88
C TRP A 87 12.69 -11.72 -7.74
N ASP A 88 11.57 -12.43 -7.64
CA ASP A 88 11.47 -13.89 -7.58
C ASP A 88 12.27 -14.55 -6.41
N CYS A 89 12.48 -13.83 -5.31
CA CYS A 89 12.95 -14.42 -4.05
C CYS A 89 11.82 -15.22 -3.37
N GLN A 90 11.44 -16.37 -3.95
CA GLN A 90 10.26 -17.15 -3.56
C GLN A 90 10.28 -17.67 -2.12
N SER A 91 11.47 -17.80 -1.52
CA SER A 91 11.62 -18.22 -0.11
C SER A 91 11.64 -17.05 0.89
N LEU A 92 11.57 -15.80 0.42
CA LEU A 92 11.69 -14.61 1.26
C LEU A 92 10.49 -14.48 2.20
N THR A 93 10.75 -14.47 3.50
CA THR A 93 9.72 -14.40 4.54
C THR A 93 9.90 -13.21 5.48
N GLU A 94 11.11 -12.65 5.59
CA GLU A 94 11.42 -11.52 6.46
C GLU A 94 12.19 -10.44 5.70
N VAL A 95 11.74 -9.19 5.80
CA VAL A 95 12.41 -8.03 5.19
C VAL A 95 12.53 -6.93 6.23
N ASN A 96 13.76 -6.49 6.51
CA ASN A 96 14.06 -5.37 7.39
C ASN A 96 14.60 -4.22 6.55
N LEU A 97 13.83 -3.12 6.48
CA LEU A 97 14.16 -1.91 5.71
C LEU A 97 14.52 -0.75 6.66
N PRO A 98 15.50 0.10 6.30
CA PRO A 98 15.95 1.21 7.15
C PRO A 98 15.08 2.44 6.95
N ASN A 99 15.11 3.36 7.91
CA ASN A 99 14.41 4.64 7.77
C ASN A 99 15.08 5.58 6.76
N SER A 100 16.33 5.33 6.37
CA SER A 100 17.00 6.09 5.30
C SER A 100 16.41 5.88 3.91
N LEU A 101 15.58 4.85 3.70
CA LEU A 101 15.00 4.50 2.40
C LEU A 101 13.84 5.44 2.02
N THR A 102 13.87 5.99 0.80
CA THR A 102 12.88 6.99 0.34
C THR A 102 11.94 6.49 -0.77
N THR A 103 12.32 5.43 -1.48
CA THR A 103 11.56 4.87 -2.62
C THR A 103 11.70 3.35 -2.68
N LEU A 104 10.60 2.67 -3.03
CA LEU A 104 10.63 1.29 -3.53
C LEU A 104 10.47 1.30 -5.04
N ARG A 105 11.53 0.91 -5.76
CA ARG A 105 11.57 0.95 -7.23
C ARG A 105 10.79 -0.20 -7.87
N LYS A 106 10.60 -0.07 -9.19
CA LYS A 106 9.93 -1.04 -10.05
C LYS A 106 10.33 -2.49 -9.76
N GLU A 107 9.31 -3.33 -9.59
CA GLU A 107 9.40 -4.79 -9.43
C GLU A 107 10.33 -5.29 -8.31
N CYS A 108 10.66 -4.43 -7.33
CA CYS A 108 11.65 -4.70 -6.29
C CYS A 108 11.43 -6.03 -5.53
N PHE A 109 10.18 -6.36 -5.18
CA PHE A 109 9.78 -7.59 -4.47
C PHE A 109 8.82 -8.47 -5.28
N LYS A 110 8.63 -8.23 -6.58
CA LYS A 110 7.69 -9.02 -7.38
C LYS A 110 8.01 -10.51 -7.31
N ARG A 111 6.98 -11.34 -7.18
CA ARG A 111 7.06 -12.81 -6.97
C ARG A 111 7.80 -13.26 -5.72
N CYS A 112 7.88 -12.44 -4.67
CA CYS A 112 8.24 -12.92 -3.33
C CYS A 112 7.08 -13.70 -2.71
N THR A 113 6.79 -14.89 -3.25
CA THR A 113 5.56 -15.65 -2.98
C THR A 113 5.42 -16.19 -1.55
N ALA A 114 6.50 -16.21 -0.75
CA ALA A 114 6.45 -16.56 0.67
C ALA A 114 6.34 -15.35 1.63
N LEU A 115 6.43 -14.11 1.14
CA LEU A 115 6.42 -12.92 1.98
C LEU A 115 5.01 -12.66 2.51
N LYS A 116 4.79 -12.78 3.83
CA LYS A 116 3.47 -12.66 4.45
C LYS A 116 3.09 -11.26 4.90
N SER A 117 4.09 -10.49 5.30
CA SER A 117 3.90 -9.16 5.86
C SER A 117 5.12 -8.30 5.62
N ILE A 118 4.92 -7.00 5.42
CA ILE A 118 6.02 -6.04 5.36
C ILE A 118 5.65 -4.73 6.06
N ILE A 119 6.65 -4.14 6.72
CA ILE A 119 6.57 -2.81 7.31
C ILE A 119 7.39 -1.87 6.44
N LEU A 120 6.74 -0.89 5.82
CA LEU A 120 7.41 0.09 4.99
C LEU A 120 7.87 1.28 5.85
N PRO A 121 9.16 1.70 5.75
CA PRO A 121 9.68 2.87 6.44
C PRO A 121 8.89 4.15 6.16
N ASP A 122 8.67 4.97 7.19
CA ASP A 122 7.80 6.16 7.15
C ASP A 122 8.25 7.24 6.14
N ASN A 123 9.51 7.19 5.67
CA ASN A 123 10.09 8.12 4.69
C ASN A 123 9.84 7.73 3.22
N ILE A 124 9.24 6.56 2.96
CA ILE A 124 8.93 6.14 1.60
C ILE A 124 7.78 6.98 1.05
N SER A 125 8.06 7.70 -0.03
CA SER A 125 7.08 8.59 -0.67
C SER A 125 6.37 7.97 -1.87
N MET A 126 6.91 6.90 -2.44
CA MET A 126 6.38 6.23 -3.64
C MET A 126 6.62 4.73 -3.57
N ILE A 127 5.58 3.96 -3.95
CA ILE A 127 5.66 2.53 -4.24
C ILE A 127 5.45 2.39 -5.74
N ASP A 128 6.52 2.06 -6.44
CA ASP A 128 6.61 2.10 -7.90
C ASP A 128 5.97 0.87 -8.57
N GLU A 129 5.98 0.86 -9.91
CA GLU A 129 5.30 -0.13 -10.75
C GLU A 129 5.63 -1.57 -10.34
N SER A 130 4.58 -2.36 -10.12
CA SER A 130 4.69 -3.79 -9.80
C SER A 130 5.60 -4.14 -8.62
N ALA A 131 5.89 -3.22 -7.69
CA ALA A 131 6.85 -3.43 -6.61
C ALA A 131 6.63 -4.72 -5.79
N PHE A 132 5.38 -5.14 -5.58
CA PHE A 132 4.97 -6.37 -4.89
C PHE A 132 4.06 -7.26 -5.75
N GLU A 133 4.02 -7.08 -7.08
CA GLU A 133 3.19 -7.90 -7.96
C GLU A 133 3.42 -9.40 -7.73
N GLU A 134 2.33 -10.19 -7.67
CA GLU A 134 2.35 -11.63 -7.44
C GLU A 134 3.03 -12.08 -6.12
N CYS A 135 3.09 -11.22 -5.09
CA CYS A 135 3.39 -11.65 -3.72
C CYS A 135 2.19 -12.39 -3.10
N ASN A 136 1.91 -13.60 -3.57
CA ASN A 136 0.65 -14.30 -3.28
C ASN A 136 0.43 -14.70 -1.81
N ALA A 137 1.45 -14.63 -0.95
CA ALA A 137 1.29 -14.81 0.49
C ALA A 137 1.14 -13.50 1.26
N LEU A 138 1.29 -12.33 0.62
CA LEU A 138 1.34 -11.04 1.30
C LEU A 138 -0.04 -10.64 1.79
N GLU A 139 -0.26 -10.76 3.10
CA GLU A 139 -1.54 -10.50 3.74
C GLU A 139 -1.65 -9.10 4.33
N THR A 140 -0.53 -8.53 4.77
CA THR A 140 -0.49 -7.28 5.53
C THR A 140 0.67 -6.39 5.10
N VAL A 141 0.36 -5.10 4.93
CA VAL A 141 1.35 -4.06 4.62
C VAL A 141 1.11 -2.91 5.59
N THR A 142 2.16 -2.47 6.28
CA THR A 142 2.12 -1.19 7.01
C THR A 142 2.58 -0.10 6.06
N PHE A 143 1.63 0.70 5.57
CA PHE A 143 1.92 1.80 4.64
C PHE A 143 2.55 3.00 5.37
N PRO A 144 3.49 3.71 4.72
CA PRO A 144 4.18 4.83 5.32
C PRO A 144 3.33 6.10 5.29
N LYS A 145 3.43 6.93 6.34
CA LYS A 145 2.64 8.17 6.43
C LYS A 145 2.98 9.20 5.35
N SER A 146 4.21 9.18 4.85
CA SER A 146 4.67 10.10 3.80
C SER A 146 4.34 9.62 2.39
N LEU A 147 3.73 8.43 2.23
CA LEU A 147 3.39 7.86 0.93
C LEU A 147 2.46 8.79 0.16
N LYS A 148 2.84 9.15 -1.07
CA LYS A 148 2.10 10.03 -1.99
C LYS A 148 1.55 9.31 -3.21
N GLU A 149 2.18 8.23 -3.63
CA GLU A 149 1.80 7.51 -4.83
C GLU A 149 1.94 6.00 -4.67
N VAL A 150 0.95 5.26 -5.17
CA VAL A 150 1.01 3.82 -5.38
C VAL A 150 0.81 3.58 -6.87
N SER A 151 1.86 3.17 -7.58
CA SER A 151 1.86 3.09 -9.03
C SER A 151 1.20 1.81 -9.55
N THR A 152 1.12 1.69 -10.87
CA THR A 152 0.49 0.59 -11.60
C THR A 152 0.92 -0.78 -11.06
N LYS A 153 -0.07 -1.64 -10.78
CA LYS A 153 0.11 -3.03 -10.33
C LYS A 153 0.99 -3.24 -9.09
N ALA A 154 1.26 -2.20 -8.29
CA ALA A 154 2.17 -2.28 -7.14
C ALA A 154 1.90 -3.47 -6.20
N PHE A 155 0.64 -3.85 -5.99
CA PHE A 155 0.18 -5.00 -5.19
C PHE A 155 -0.79 -5.90 -5.98
N TYR A 156 -0.61 -6.00 -7.29
CA TYR A 156 -1.43 -6.83 -8.16
C TYR A 156 -1.30 -8.31 -7.79
N ASN A 157 -2.43 -9.03 -7.69
CA ASN A 157 -2.49 -10.47 -7.41
C ASN A 157 -1.73 -10.87 -6.12
N CYS A 158 -1.86 -10.06 -5.08
CA CYS A 158 -1.43 -10.41 -3.72
C CYS A 158 -2.56 -11.07 -2.93
N ASN A 159 -2.36 -11.30 -1.62
CA ASN A 159 -3.37 -11.86 -0.72
C ASN A 159 -3.75 -10.88 0.40
N LEU A 160 -3.74 -9.57 0.11
CA LEU A 160 -4.01 -8.54 1.09
C LEU A 160 -5.40 -8.73 1.67
N LYS A 161 -5.51 -8.75 3.00
CA LYS A 161 -6.80 -8.86 3.71
C LYS A 161 -7.49 -7.52 3.89
N LYS A 162 -6.70 -6.44 3.91
CA LYS A 162 -7.13 -5.06 4.11
C LYS A 162 -6.14 -4.11 3.46
N VAL A 163 -6.63 -3.03 2.87
CA VAL A 163 -5.83 -1.89 2.42
C VAL A 163 -6.20 -0.67 3.26
N ASP A 164 -5.26 -0.20 4.10
CA ASP A 164 -5.46 0.99 4.93
C ASP A 164 -4.47 2.10 4.55
N LEU A 165 -4.93 2.99 3.68
CA LEU A 165 -4.20 4.19 3.26
C LEU A 165 -4.71 5.43 4.01
N SER A 166 -5.57 5.29 5.03
CA SER A 166 -6.24 6.44 5.66
C SER A 166 -5.30 7.44 6.35
N GLN A 167 -4.12 6.97 6.75
CA GLN A 167 -3.08 7.77 7.44
C GLN A 167 -1.95 8.23 6.51
N THR A 168 -2.04 7.94 5.21
CA THR A 168 -1.02 8.33 4.23
C THR A 168 -1.33 9.70 3.62
N GLN A 169 -0.45 10.18 2.74
CA GLN A 169 -0.64 11.38 1.92
C GLN A 169 -0.91 11.00 0.46
N VAL A 170 -1.42 9.79 0.18
CA VAL A 170 -1.57 9.31 -1.18
C VAL A 170 -2.50 10.26 -1.96
N GLU A 171 -2.02 10.74 -3.10
CA GLU A 171 -2.75 11.59 -4.03
C GLU A 171 -3.17 10.81 -5.28
N THR A 172 -2.40 9.78 -5.65
CA THR A 172 -2.58 9.00 -6.89
C THR A 172 -2.48 7.50 -6.62
N ILE A 173 -3.40 6.72 -7.20
CA ILE A 173 -3.34 5.25 -7.23
C ILE A 173 -3.41 4.77 -8.68
N GLY A 174 -2.44 3.97 -9.10
CA GLY A 174 -2.27 3.48 -10.46
C GLY A 174 -3.18 2.33 -10.87
N MET A 175 -3.10 1.99 -12.16
CA MET A 175 -3.94 0.98 -12.80
C MET A 175 -3.71 -0.39 -12.14
N GLY A 176 -4.80 -1.05 -11.73
CA GLY A 176 -4.73 -2.36 -11.09
C GLY A 176 -3.82 -2.42 -9.84
N ALA A 177 -3.50 -1.29 -9.20
CA ALA A 177 -2.53 -1.21 -8.10
C ALA A 177 -2.78 -2.23 -6.98
N PHE A 178 -4.05 -2.56 -6.71
CA PHE A 178 -4.47 -3.55 -5.72
C PHE A 178 -5.40 -4.61 -6.34
N ALA A 179 -5.45 -4.74 -7.66
CA ALA A 179 -6.36 -5.68 -8.30
C ALA A 179 -6.02 -7.14 -7.98
N HIS A 180 -7.01 -8.01 -8.05
CA HIS A 180 -6.91 -9.45 -7.76
C HIS A 180 -6.51 -9.80 -6.32
N ASN A 181 -6.71 -8.90 -5.36
CA ASN A 181 -6.65 -9.24 -3.94
C ASN A 181 -8.01 -9.79 -3.47
N ALA A 182 -8.31 -11.03 -3.85
CA ALA A 182 -9.64 -11.64 -3.63
C ALA A 182 -10.05 -11.75 -2.15
N GLN A 183 -9.09 -11.75 -1.21
CA GLN A 183 -9.34 -11.78 0.24
C GLN A 183 -9.41 -10.38 0.87
N CYS A 184 -9.28 -9.30 0.11
CA CYS A 184 -9.32 -7.94 0.62
C CYS A 184 -10.76 -7.53 0.91
N GLU A 185 -11.16 -7.53 2.18
CA GLU A 185 -12.55 -7.22 2.57
C GLU A 185 -12.76 -5.73 2.89
N GLU A 186 -11.70 -5.02 3.26
CA GLU A 186 -11.78 -3.63 3.71
C GLU A 186 -10.75 -2.73 3.03
N VAL A 187 -11.21 -1.58 2.52
CA VAL A 187 -10.38 -0.56 1.89
C VAL A 187 -10.62 0.80 2.56
N TYR A 188 -9.57 1.49 2.97
CA TYR A 188 -9.63 2.83 3.54
C TYR A 188 -8.72 3.79 2.77
N LEU A 189 -9.30 4.74 2.06
CA LEU A 189 -8.60 5.71 1.21
C LEU A 189 -8.41 7.04 1.95
N PRO A 190 -7.28 7.76 1.74
CA PRO A 190 -7.01 9.01 2.44
C PRO A 190 -7.83 10.17 1.88
N LYS A 191 -7.95 11.23 2.67
CA LYS A 191 -8.61 12.48 2.26
C LYS A 191 -7.83 13.25 1.17
N THR A 192 -6.56 12.93 0.98
CA THR A 192 -5.65 13.55 0.01
C THR A 192 -5.78 12.96 -1.38
N LEU A 193 -6.47 11.83 -1.53
CA LEU A 193 -6.59 11.12 -2.79
C LEU A 193 -7.32 11.99 -3.83
N LYS A 194 -6.70 12.18 -4.99
CA LYS A 194 -7.19 13.02 -6.09
C LYS A 194 -7.52 12.19 -7.32
N THR A 195 -6.69 11.20 -7.63
CA THR A 195 -6.77 10.49 -8.90
C THR A 195 -6.56 8.99 -8.78
N PHE A 196 -7.31 8.27 -9.61
CA PHE A 196 -7.00 6.92 -10.05
C PHE A 196 -6.52 6.98 -11.49
N GLU A 197 -5.47 6.23 -11.82
CA GLU A 197 -4.92 6.17 -13.17
C GLU A 197 -5.19 4.80 -13.80
N GLY A 198 -5.55 4.76 -15.07
CA GLY A 198 -5.72 3.52 -15.83
C GLY A 198 -6.83 3.59 -16.88
N GLU A 199 -6.62 2.88 -17.99
CA GLU A 199 -7.58 2.79 -19.12
C GLU A 199 -8.29 1.44 -19.20
N ASP A 200 -7.72 0.38 -18.59
CA ASP A 200 -8.19 -0.99 -18.76
C ASP A 200 -8.74 -1.63 -17.46
N GLU A 201 -8.14 -1.30 -16.31
CA GLU A 201 -8.44 -2.00 -15.06
C GLU A 201 -8.47 -1.07 -13.84
N GLY A 202 -9.53 -1.20 -13.04
CA GLY A 202 -9.70 -0.49 -11.77
C GLY A 202 -8.65 -0.84 -10.72
N ALA A 203 -8.27 0.12 -9.89
CA ALA A 203 -7.27 -0.08 -8.84
C ALA A 203 -7.62 -1.22 -7.85
N PHE A 204 -8.91 -1.48 -7.61
CA PHE A 204 -9.41 -2.56 -6.76
C PHE A 204 -10.29 -3.55 -7.54
N SER A 205 -9.92 -3.81 -8.79
CA SER A 205 -10.59 -4.81 -9.63
C SER A 205 -10.45 -6.22 -9.03
N ALA A 206 -11.47 -7.05 -9.16
CA ALA A 206 -11.50 -8.44 -8.67
C ALA A 206 -11.09 -8.60 -7.19
N CYS A 207 -11.47 -7.63 -6.35
CA CYS A 207 -11.24 -7.69 -4.91
C CYS A 207 -12.52 -8.11 -4.17
N GLY A 208 -12.39 -8.87 -3.10
CA GLY A 208 -13.52 -9.31 -2.25
C GLY A 208 -14.06 -8.22 -1.32
N VAL A 209 -14.04 -6.96 -1.73
CA VAL A 209 -14.29 -5.81 -0.84
C VAL A 209 -15.74 -5.82 -0.38
N LYS A 210 -15.95 -5.82 0.93
CA LYS A 210 -17.26 -5.67 1.58
C LYS A 210 -17.47 -4.23 2.04
N LYS A 211 -16.39 -3.54 2.39
CA LYS A 211 -16.44 -2.16 2.87
C LYS A 211 -15.29 -1.33 2.30
N ALA A 212 -15.65 -0.22 1.66
CA ALA A 212 -14.70 0.84 1.31
C ALA A 212 -15.05 2.11 2.10
N VAL A 213 -14.03 2.84 2.54
CA VAL A 213 -14.15 4.19 3.12
C VAL A 213 -13.29 5.13 2.30
N CYS A 214 -13.89 6.12 1.66
CA CYS A 214 -13.14 7.20 1.03
C CYS A 214 -13.28 8.47 1.86
N ASN A 215 -12.17 9.07 2.29
CA ASN A 215 -12.19 10.28 3.12
C ASN A 215 -12.15 11.58 2.29
N ALA A 216 -12.06 11.50 0.96
CA ALA A 216 -12.02 12.66 0.08
C ALA A 216 -13.42 13.25 -0.12
N VAL A 217 -13.56 14.57 0.07
CA VAL A 217 -14.85 15.27 -0.08
C VAL A 217 -15.26 15.37 -1.55
N GLU A 218 -14.29 15.65 -2.43
CA GLU A 218 -14.47 15.50 -3.87
C GLU A 218 -14.13 14.06 -4.26
N PRO A 219 -14.97 13.37 -5.05
CA PRO A 219 -14.64 12.04 -5.56
C PRO A 219 -13.33 12.08 -6.35
N PRO A 220 -12.35 11.23 -6.02
CA PRO A 220 -11.17 11.05 -6.85
C PRO A 220 -11.55 10.74 -8.30
N LYS A 221 -10.88 11.39 -9.25
CA LYS A 221 -11.15 11.24 -10.69
C LYS A 221 -10.39 10.06 -11.26
N THR A 222 -11.02 9.30 -12.15
CA THR A 222 -10.29 8.36 -13.00
C THR A 222 -9.76 9.08 -14.23
N ILE A 223 -8.46 8.97 -14.49
CA ILE A 223 -7.76 9.54 -15.64
C ILE A 223 -6.92 8.48 -16.34
N SER A 224 -6.53 8.72 -17.59
CA SER A 224 -5.69 7.79 -18.37
C SER A 224 -4.37 7.47 -17.64
N GLY A 225 -3.60 8.49 -17.27
CA GLY A 225 -2.30 8.33 -16.62
C GLY A 225 -1.20 7.76 -17.54
N VAL A 226 -1.50 7.46 -18.80
CA VAL A 226 -0.55 6.93 -19.79
C VAL A 226 0.43 8.03 -20.20
N TYR A 227 1.71 7.70 -20.23
CA TYR A 227 2.73 8.59 -20.78
C TYR A 227 2.69 8.55 -22.31
N ASP A 228 2.63 9.73 -22.92
CA ASP A 228 2.81 9.88 -24.35
C ASP A 228 4.30 9.79 -24.68
N PHE A 229 4.71 8.72 -25.36
CA PHE A 229 6.11 8.46 -25.67
C PHE A 229 6.74 9.46 -26.66
N ILE A 230 5.92 10.27 -27.34
CA ILE A 230 6.40 11.29 -28.29
C ILE A 230 6.65 12.60 -27.56
N THR A 231 5.72 13.03 -26.71
CA THR A 231 5.79 14.34 -26.01
C THR A 231 6.44 14.24 -24.63
N GLY A 232 6.48 13.06 -24.03
CA GLY A 232 6.90 12.85 -22.64
C GLY A 232 5.85 13.30 -21.62
N GLU A 233 4.68 13.78 -22.05
CA GLU A 233 3.63 14.26 -21.17
C GLU A 233 2.74 13.12 -20.68
N LYS A 234 2.27 13.24 -19.43
CA LYS A 234 1.32 12.30 -18.85
C LYS A 234 -0.10 12.69 -19.26
N LYS A 235 -0.83 11.79 -19.92
CA LYS A 235 -2.23 12.02 -20.27
C LYS A 235 -3.09 12.06 -19.02
N THR A 236 -3.86 13.14 -18.89
CA THR A 236 -4.77 13.37 -17.75
C THR A 236 -6.23 13.40 -18.17
N ASP A 237 -6.50 12.90 -19.39
CA ASP A 237 -7.85 12.79 -19.93
C ASP A 237 -8.74 11.95 -18.99
N PRO A 238 -9.96 12.40 -18.68
CA PRO A 238 -10.90 11.62 -17.88
C PRO A 238 -11.24 10.28 -18.53
N VAL A 239 -11.26 9.22 -17.72
CA VAL A 239 -11.66 7.88 -18.16
C VAL A 239 -13.01 7.54 -17.52
N GLU A 240 -14.02 7.28 -18.36
CA GLU A 240 -15.41 7.11 -17.89
C GLU A 240 -15.83 5.65 -17.74
N TRP A 241 -15.09 4.72 -18.34
CA TRP A 241 -15.45 3.30 -18.46
C TRP A 241 -14.73 2.39 -17.47
N VAL A 242 -13.78 2.91 -16.69
CA VAL A 242 -13.04 2.14 -15.68
C VAL A 242 -13.67 2.36 -14.32
N ASP A 243 -14.28 1.30 -13.78
CA ASP A 243 -14.75 1.24 -12.41
C ASP A 243 -13.59 1.01 -11.43
N ILE A 244 -13.55 1.75 -10.31
CA ILE A 244 -12.46 1.67 -9.33
C ILE A 244 -12.48 0.34 -8.59
N PHE A 245 -13.67 -0.13 -8.22
CA PHE A 245 -13.89 -1.39 -7.52
C PHE A 245 -14.65 -2.33 -8.44
N THR A 246 -14.26 -3.60 -8.52
CA THR A 246 -15.07 -4.65 -9.17
C THR A 246 -14.94 -5.96 -8.37
N GLY A 247 -15.84 -6.91 -8.60
CA GLY A 247 -15.83 -8.21 -7.91
C GLY A 247 -16.44 -8.22 -6.50
N PHE A 248 -17.01 -7.09 -6.06
CA PHE A 248 -17.76 -6.99 -4.81
C PHE A 248 -19.20 -7.51 -4.96
N ASP A 249 -19.82 -7.91 -3.84
CA ASP A 249 -21.18 -8.45 -3.81
C ASP A 249 -22.25 -7.38 -3.46
N GLU A 250 -23.51 -7.80 -3.36
CA GLU A 250 -24.63 -6.92 -3.02
C GLU A 250 -24.54 -6.27 -1.63
N ASN A 251 -23.71 -6.80 -0.73
CA ASN A 251 -23.50 -6.30 0.62
C ASN A 251 -22.40 -5.24 0.70
N PHE A 252 -21.72 -4.95 -0.41
CA PHE A 252 -20.72 -3.89 -0.48
C PHE A 252 -21.27 -2.57 0.04
N VAL A 253 -20.46 -1.85 0.82
CA VAL A 253 -20.76 -0.50 1.31
C VAL A 253 -19.59 0.42 1.03
N LEU A 254 -19.88 1.55 0.38
CA LEU A 254 -18.96 2.65 0.22
C LEU A 254 -19.34 3.79 1.17
N GLU A 255 -18.52 4.01 2.20
CA GLU A 255 -18.67 5.15 3.12
C GLU A 255 -17.92 6.36 2.55
N VAL A 256 -18.63 7.49 2.38
CA VAL A 256 -18.07 8.77 1.90
C VAL A 256 -18.40 9.92 2.87
N PRO A 257 -17.72 11.07 2.78
CA PRO A 257 -18.02 12.21 3.63
C PRO A 257 -19.48 12.68 3.49
N ALA A 258 -20.02 13.22 4.58
CA ALA A 258 -21.34 13.84 4.57
C ALA A 258 -21.41 14.97 3.53
N GLY A 259 -22.45 14.98 2.70
CA GLY A 259 -22.66 16.02 1.68
C GLY A 259 -21.91 15.78 0.37
N SER A 260 -21.15 14.69 0.23
CA SER A 260 -20.51 14.31 -1.04
C SER A 260 -21.25 13.21 -1.80
N GLU A 261 -22.38 12.71 -1.30
CA GLU A 261 -23.11 11.56 -1.85
C GLU A 261 -23.40 11.70 -3.34
N ASP A 262 -24.07 12.79 -3.72
CA ASP A 262 -24.49 13.01 -5.10
C ASP A 262 -23.30 13.22 -6.04
N LYS A 263 -22.19 13.75 -5.50
CA LYS A 263 -20.93 13.86 -6.24
C LYS A 263 -20.38 12.48 -6.54
N TYR A 264 -20.32 11.58 -5.55
CA TYR A 264 -19.86 10.21 -5.76
C TYR A 264 -20.80 9.41 -6.66
N ARG A 265 -22.13 9.58 -6.52
CA ARG A 265 -23.12 8.90 -7.37
C ARG A 265 -22.99 9.26 -8.84
N SER A 266 -22.55 10.48 -9.15
CA SER A 266 -22.41 10.98 -10.52
C SER A 266 -20.98 10.88 -11.07
N ALA A 267 -19.98 10.68 -10.21
CA ALA A 267 -18.57 10.61 -10.60
C ALA A 267 -18.23 9.33 -11.38
N ASN A 268 -17.52 9.51 -12.50
CA ASN A 268 -16.92 8.41 -13.26
C ASN A 268 -16.00 7.56 -12.38
N GLY A 269 -16.00 6.24 -12.61
CA GLY A 269 -15.29 5.24 -11.80
C GLY A 269 -15.95 4.85 -10.48
N TRP A 270 -16.95 5.63 -10.02
CA TRP A 270 -17.72 5.35 -8.80
C TRP A 270 -19.16 4.89 -9.10
N LYS A 271 -19.58 4.94 -10.36
CA LYS A 271 -20.96 4.71 -10.79
C LYS A 271 -21.47 3.32 -10.42
N ASN A 272 -20.64 2.28 -10.54
CA ASN A 272 -21.05 0.93 -10.18
C ASN A 272 -21.28 0.74 -8.66
N ALA A 273 -20.60 1.53 -7.84
CA ALA A 273 -20.78 1.60 -6.39
C ALA A 273 -21.87 2.59 -5.96
N ALA A 274 -22.50 3.33 -6.89
CA ALA A 274 -23.39 4.43 -6.56
C ALA A 274 -24.55 4.00 -5.65
N ASN A 275 -25.13 2.82 -5.89
CA ASN A 275 -26.24 2.30 -5.09
C ASN A 275 -25.81 1.79 -3.70
N ASN A 276 -24.52 1.62 -3.48
CA ASN A 276 -23.91 1.10 -2.25
C ASN A 276 -23.34 2.21 -1.34
N ILE A 277 -23.55 3.49 -1.71
CA ILE A 277 -23.06 4.63 -0.94
C ILE A 277 -23.88 4.80 0.35
N ALA A 278 -23.16 4.82 1.48
CA ALA A 278 -23.66 5.19 2.80
C ALA A 278 -22.89 6.41 3.33
N THR A 279 -23.53 7.23 4.16
CA THR A 279 -22.87 8.39 4.78
C THR A 279 -23.09 8.47 6.27
N GLY A 280 -22.23 9.29 6.88
CA GLY A 280 -22.34 9.70 8.25
C GLY A 280 -21.60 8.80 9.23
N ILE A 281 -21.87 9.05 10.50
CA ILE A 281 -21.09 8.49 11.58
C ILE A 281 -21.29 6.97 11.62
N ARG A 282 -20.19 6.22 11.47
CA ARG A 282 -20.07 4.75 11.50
C ARG A 282 -21.39 4.02 11.78
N GLY A 283 -22.10 3.62 10.71
CA GLY A 283 -23.22 2.68 10.80
C GLY A 283 -24.64 3.25 10.77
N VAL A 284 -24.85 4.53 10.42
CA VAL A 284 -26.19 5.08 10.13
C VAL A 284 -26.44 5.00 8.61
N LYS A 285 -27.31 4.08 8.17
CA LYS A 285 -27.69 3.95 6.74
C LYS A 285 -28.69 5.05 6.36
N ALA A 286 -28.46 5.75 5.25
CA ALA A 286 -29.36 6.77 4.71
C ALA A 286 -30.77 6.25 4.36
N SER A 287 -30.93 4.93 4.21
CA SER A 287 -32.20 4.28 3.89
C SER A 287 -33.11 3.98 5.09
N LEU A 288 -32.66 4.20 6.34
CA LEU A 288 -33.51 3.99 7.51
C LEU A 288 -34.46 5.18 7.66
N ALA A 289 -35.76 4.90 7.66
CA ALA A 289 -36.79 5.87 8.01
C ALA A 289 -36.39 6.63 9.30
N LYS A 290 -36.44 7.97 9.23
CA LYS A 290 -36.43 8.95 10.33
C LYS A 290 -36.08 8.36 11.70
N VAL A 291 -34.81 8.41 12.09
CA VAL A 291 -34.31 7.82 13.34
C VAL A 291 -34.33 8.82 14.50
N GLY A 292 -34.50 8.33 15.73
CA GLY A 292 -34.27 9.12 16.93
C GLY A 292 -32.78 9.21 17.26
N VAL A 293 -32.28 10.41 17.56
CA VAL A 293 -30.92 10.63 18.07
C VAL A 293 -31.02 10.97 19.55
N TYR A 294 -30.25 10.28 20.37
CA TYR A 294 -30.19 10.49 21.81
C TYR A 294 -28.74 10.80 22.23
N ASP A 295 -28.56 11.53 23.31
CA ASP A 295 -27.24 11.63 23.94
C ASP A 295 -26.90 10.36 24.74
N ILE A 296 -25.69 10.29 25.31
CA ILE A 296 -25.24 9.13 26.10
C ILE A 296 -26.05 8.88 27.38
N THR A 297 -26.83 9.86 27.85
CA THR A 297 -27.68 9.73 29.03
C THR A 297 -29.07 9.21 28.69
N GLY A 298 -29.35 8.98 27.39
CA GLY A 298 -30.65 8.56 26.89
C GLY A 298 -31.63 9.72 26.69
N LYS A 299 -31.20 10.98 26.86
CA LYS A 299 -32.03 12.14 26.57
C LYS A 299 -32.10 12.33 25.06
N ARG A 300 -33.33 12.50 24.55
CA ARG A 300 -33.58 12.67 23.12
C ARG A 300 -33.04 14.01 22.65
N TYR A 301 -32.12 13.97 21.68
CA TYR A 301 -31.43 15.11 21.09
C TYR A 301 -32.14 15.62 19.83
N MET A 302 -32.50 14.72 18.90
CA MET A 302 -33.26 15.03 17.69
C MET A 302 -34.37 14.00 17.46
N ASN A 303 -35.48 14.44 16.85
CA ASN A 303 -36.58 13.57 16.44
C ASN A 303 -36.57 13.42 14.92
N HIS A 304 -36.85 12.21 14.44
CA HIS A 304 -36.99 11.94 13.00
C HIS A 304 -35.80 12.40 12.14
N ALA A 305 -34.59 12.25 12.65
CA ALA A 305 -33.38 12.65 11.94
C ALA A 305 -33.13 11.73 10.74
N ASP A 306 -32.86 12.33 9.59
CA ASP A 306 -32.30 11.65 8.41
C ASP A 306 -30.77 11.76 8.42
N ALA A 307 -30.12 11.16 7.41
CA ALA A 307 -28.65 11.17 7.31
C ALA A 307 -28.07 12.59 7.30
N GLN A 308 -28.70 13.53 6.59
CA GLN A 308 -28.26 14.93 6.56
C GLN A 308 -28.35 15.57 7.94
N THR A 309 -29.45 15.37 8.65
CA THR A 309 -29.65 15.92 10.01
C THR A 309 -28.63 15.34 10.99
N VAL A 310 -28.36 14.04 10.92
CA VAL A 310 -27.35 13.36 11.74
C VAL A 310 -25.93 13.89 11.48
N ASN A 311 -25.64 14.35 10.26
CA ASN A 311 -24.33 14.94 9.92
C ASN A 311 -24.13 16.35 10.48
N THR A 312 -25.17 16.99 11.03
CA THR A 312 -25.07 18.28 11.74
C THR A 312 -24.75 18.14 13.22
N LEU A 313 -24.62 16.91 13.72
CA LEU A 313 -24.29 16.67 15.13
C LEU A 313 -22.92 17.27 15.46
N GLN A 314 -22.87 17.97 16.59
CA GLN A 314 -21.61 18.44 17.12
C GLN A 314 -20.74 17.26 17.57
N ARG A 315 -19.43 17.48 17.67
CA ARG A 315 -18.49 16.49 18.19
C ARG A 315 -18.97 15.98 19.55
N GLY A 316 -19.11 14.68 19.68
CA GLY A 316 -19.73 14.08 20.85
C GLY A 316 -20.07 12.61 20.66
N VAL A 317 -20.66 12.01 21.68
CA VAL A 317 -21.10 10.62 21.64
C VAL A 317 -22.62 10.60 21.71
N TYR A 318 -23.24 9.87 20.80
CA TYR A 318 -24.69 9.78 20.66
C TYR A 318 -25.12 8.32 20.60
N ILE A 319 -26.40 8.07 20.89
CA ILE A 319 -27.07 6.81 20.64
C ILE A 319 -27.98 7.03 19.43
N ILE A 320 -27.66 6.35 18.33
CA ILE A 320 -28.43 6.42 17.08
C ILE A 320 -28.82 4.99 16.71
N ASN A 321 -30.12 4.75 16.53
CA ASN A 321 -30.67 3.42 16.26
C ASN A 321 -30.18 2.34 17.27
N GLY A 322 -30.14 2.71 18.55
CA GLY A 322 -29.70 1.83 19.65
C GLY A 322 -28.19 1.54 19.71
N LYS A 323 -27.38 2.12 18.81
CA LYS A 323 -25.92 1.96 18.79
C LYS A 323 -25.23 3.23 19.28
N LYS A 324 -24.12 3.04 20.01
CA LYS A 324 -23.25 4.14 20.45
C LYS A 324 -22.37 4.59 19.28
N VAL A 325 -22.41 5.88 19.00
CA VAL A 325 -21.87 6.50 17.80
C VAL A 325 -21.01 7.71 18.23
N LEU A 326 -19.73 7.72 17.83
CA LEU A 326 -18.81 8.82 18.12
C LEU A 326 -18.74 9.76 16.92
N VAL A 327 -19.29 10.96 17.07
CA VAL A 327 -19.15 12.09 16.14
C VAL A 327 -17.81 12.75 16.41
N LYS A 328 -16.92 12.73 15.43
CA LYS A 328 -15.56 13.27 15.54
C LYS A 328 -15.49 14.67 14.95
#